data_AF-A0A964KB23-F1
#
_entry.id   AF-A0A964KB23-F1
#
_cell.length_a   1.000
_cell.length_b   1.000
_cell.length_c   1.000
_cell.angle_alpha   90.00
_cell.angle_beta   90.00
_cell.angle_gamma   90.00
#
_symmetry.space_group_name_H-M   'P 1'
#
loop_
_entity.id
_entity.type
_entity.pdbx_description
1 polymer ?
#
loop_
_entity_poly.entity_id
_entity_poly.type
_entity_poly.pdbx_seq_one_letter_code
_entity_poly.pdbx_strand_id
1 'polypeptide(L)'
;MPLPNDKDKFWAGWLVEGLGGKEKEFRDTLEAVLKARKMPKAQVNTGYVNMWWRRDSLYVDITSGMDGTITTTVHLQEYGTSLFIGRAAESEHQSNYYKRMASSALLETVDRCIRETILHFTGEAAIQTLTDRQGRV
;
A
#
# COMPACT_ATOMS: atom_id res chain seq x y z
N MET A 1 7.29 11.31 -1.09
CA MET A 1 6.25 11.99 -1.90
C MET A 1 5.55 10.85 -2.61
N PRO A 2 4.20 10.73 -2.53
CA PRO A 2 3.51 9.54 -3.01
C PRO A 2 3.83 9.28 -4.48
N LEU A 3 3.97 8.01 -4.83
CA LEU A 3 4.21 7.63 -6.22
C LEU A 3 3.05 8.13 -7.10
N PRO A 4 3.35 8.68 -8.30
CA PRO A 4 2.32 9.06 -9.23
C PRO A 4 1.54 7.82 -9.69
N ASN A 5 0.25 8.01 -9.96
CA ASN A 5 -0.60 6.98 -10.51
C ASN A 5 -0.20 6.71 -11.97
N ASP A 6 0.62 5.70 -12.19
CA ASP A 6 1.21 5.34 -13.48
C ASP A 6 1.03 3.84 -13.75
N LYS A 7 0.74 3.49 -15.01
CA LYS A 7 0.60 2.11 -15.50
C LYS A 7 1.92 1.32 -15.40
N ASP A 8 3.04 2.02 -15.35
CA ASP A 8 4.37 1.42 -15.28
C ASP A 8 4.76 1.07 -13.83
N LYS A 9 3.85 1.21 -12.85
CA LYS A 9 4.05 0.78 -11.47
C LYS A 9 3.51 -0.63 -11.24
N PHE A 10 4.10 -1.33 -10.28
CA PHE A 10 3.54 -2.58 -9.80
C PHE A 10 2.42 -2.27 -8.81
N TRP A 11 1.19 -2.66 -9.17
CA TRP A 11 0.01 -2.43 -8.36
C TRP A 11 -0.36 -3.69 -7.59
N ALA A 12 -0.99 -3.51 -6.44
CA ALA A 12 -1.76 -4.54 -5.74
C ALA A 12 -2.99 -3.85 -5.15
N GLY A 13 -4.16 -4.51 -5.20
CA GLY A 13 -5.43 -3.90 -4.78
C GLY A 13 -6.28 -4.78 -3.88
N TRP A 14 -6.98 -4.15 -2.94
CA TRP A 14 -7.99 -4.78 -2.10
C TRP A 14 -9.22 -3.89 -2.01
N LEU A 15 -10.40 -4.50 -2.05
CA LEU A 15 -11.66 -3.88 -1.68
C LEU A 15 -12.18 -4.56 -0.41
N VAL A 16 -12.41 -3.77 0.62
CA VAL A 16 -12.83 -4.26 1.94
C VAL A 16 -14.20 -3.70 2.27
N GLU A 17 -15.19 -4.59 2.39
CA GLU A 17 -16.56 -4.21 2.72
C GLU A 17 -16.67 -3.72 4.17
N GLY A 18 -17.53 -2.71 4.41
CA GLY A 18 -17.85 -2.22 5.74
C GLY A 18 -16.84 -1.21 6.33
N LEU A 19 -15.79 -0.86 5.58
CA LEU A 19 -14.78 0.13 6.00
C LEU A 19 -14.90 1.50 5.31
N GLY A 20 -16.00 1.76 4.59
CA GLY A 20 -16.26 3.10 4.06
C GLY A 20 -16.31 4.14 5.18
N GLY A 21 -15.61 5.27 5.00
CA GLY A 21 -15.50 6.33 6.02
C GLY A 21 -14.52 6.04 7.15
N LYS A 22 -13.79 4.91 7.10
CA LYS A 22 -12.77 4.50 8.09
C LYS A 22 -11.35 4.67 7.59
N GLU A 23 -11.13 5.42 6.52
CA GLU A 23 -9.84 5.61 5.85
C GLU A 23 -8.76 6.12 6.81
N LYS A 24 -9.12 7.08 7.67
CA LYS A 24 -8.20 7.69 8.63
C LYS A 24 -7.79 6.73 9.74
N GLU A 25 -8.77 6.04 10.34
CA GLU A 25 -8.52 5.02 11.37
C GLU A 25 -7.66 3.88 10.81
N PHE A 26 -7.96 3.44 9.58
CA PHE A 26 -7.19 2.44 8.87
C PHE A 26 -5.74 2.91 8.63
N ARG A 27 -5.55 4.13 8.12
CA ARG A 27 -4.23 4.73 7.88
C ARG A 27 -3.38 4.76 9.15
N ASP A 28 -3.95 5.25 10.24
CA ASP A 28 -3.24 5.44 11.51
C ASP A 28 -2.83 4.08 12.10
N THR A 29 -3.69 3.07 11.96
CA THR A 29 -3.40 1.69 12.36
C THR A 29 -2.30 1.08 11.48
N LEU A 30 -2.41 1.23 10.15
CA LEU A 30 -1.41 0.73 9.21
C LEU A 30 -0.03 1.38 9.46
N GLU A 31 0.02 2.69 9.70
CA GLU A 31 1.24 3.40 10.05
C GLU A 31 1.88 2.83 11.32
N ALA A 32 1.08 2.56 12.36
CA ALA A 32 1.55 1.96 13.60
C ALA A 32 2.11 0.55 13.38
N VAL A 33 1.41 -0.30 12.62
CA VAL A 33 1.85 -1.66 12.29
C VAL A 33 3.16 -1.64 11.50
N LEU A 34 3.28 -0.78 10.49
CA LEU A 34 4.50 -0.62 9.69
C LEU A 34 5.70 -0.16 10.53
N LYS A 35 5.50 0.83 11.40
CA LYS A 35 6.54 1.30 12.32
C LYS A 35 6.97 0.23 13.32
N ALA A 36 6.03 -0.58 13.80
CA ALA A 36 6.30 -1.69 14.71
C ALA A 36 7.18 -2.79 14.09
N ARG A 37 7.19 -2.93 12.75
CA ARG A 37 8.07 -3.89 12.06
C ARG A 37 9.55 -3.57 12.15
N LYS A 38 9.93 -2.33 12.50
CA LYS A 38 11.33 -1.89 12.59
C LYS A 38 12.14 -2.26 11.34
N MET A 39 11.56 -2.03 10.16
CA MET A 39 12.19 -2.34 8.88
C MET A 39 13.53 -1.57 8.74
N PRO A 40 14.63 -2.24 8.33
CA PRO A 40 15.92 -1.59 8.20
C PRO A 40 15.89 -0.43 7.21
N LYS A 41 16.40 0.75 7.62
CA LYS A 41 16.50 1.95 6.78
C LYS A 41 15.19 2.34 6.09
N ALA A 42 14.04 2.03 6.70
CA ALA A 42 12.73 2.40 6.18
C ALA A 42 12.21 3.69 6.82
N GLN A 43 11.54 4.50 6.01
CA GLN A 43 10.77 5.67 6.44
C GLN A 43 9.31 5.43 6.08
N VAL A 44 8.41 5.80 7.00
CA VAL A 44 6.96 5.70 6.80
C VAL A 44 6.39 7.10 6.97
N ASN A 45 5.77 7.63 5.93
CA ASN A 45 5.19 8.97 5.89
C ASN A 45 3.71 8.87 5.53
N THR A 46 2.86 9.61 6.22
CA THR A 46 1.42 9.68 5.92
C THR A 46 1.04 11.07 5.45
N GLY A 47 -0.02 11.16 4.66
CA GLY A 47 -0.44 12.45 4.12
C GLY A 47 -1.68 12.37 3.24
N TYR A 48 -1.83 13.41 2.41
CA TYR A 48 -2.93 13.61 1.48
C TYR A 48 -2.39 13.79 0.06
N VAL A 49 -3.07 13.22 -0.92
CA VAL A 49 -2.75 13.36 -2.34
C VAL A 49 -4.02 13.59 -3.15
N ASN A 50 -3.95 14.45 -4.15
CA ASN A 50 -5.04 14.64 -5.10
C ASN A 50 -4.95 13.58 -6.20
N MET A 51 -5.98 12.76 -6.31
CA MET A 51 -6.18 11.82 -7.42
C MET A 51 -7.05 12.49 -8.50
N TRP A 52 -7.00 12.00 -9.74
CA TRP A 52 -7.73 12.61 -10.85
C TRP A 52 -9.26 12.60 -10.68
N TRP A 53 -9.80 11.73 -9.82
CA TRP A 53 -11.23 11.65 -9.50
C TRP A 53 -11.61 12.14 -8.08
N ARG A 54 -10.64 12.38 -7.18
CA ARG A 54 -10.92 12.77 -5.78
C ARG A 54 -9.76 13.57 -5.19
N ARG A 55 -10.10 14.64 -4.46
CA ARG A 55 -9.13 15.44 -3.71
C ARG A 55 -8.91 14.88 -2.31
N ASP A 56 -7.76 15.20 -1.73
CA ASP A 56 -7.41 14.89 -0.34
C ASP A 56 -7.52 13.41 0.02
N SER A 57 -7.09 12.54 -0.89
CA SER A 57 -7.01 11.12 -0.64
C SER A 57 -5.88 10.77 0.32
N LEU A 58 -6.16 9.90 1.29
CA LEU A 58 -5.16 9.47 2.25
C LEU A 58 -4.16 8.51 1.63
N TYR A 59 -2.89 8.65 2.01
CA TYR A 59 -1.84 7.71 1.64
C TYR A 59 -0.91 7.38 2.80
N VAL A 60 -0.22 6.25 2.66
CA VAL A 60 0.96 5.85 3.44
C VAL A 60 2.10 5.56 2.47
N ASP A 61 3.18 6.32 2.56
CA ASP A 61 4.37 6.23 1.70
C ASP A 61 5.50 5.58 2.49
N ILE A 62 6.04 4.50 1.96
CA ILE A 62 7.11 3.71 2.56
C ILE A 62 8.32 3.75 1.64
N THR A 63 9.43 4.26 2.14
CA THR A 63 10.70 4.31 1.42
C THR A 63 11.76 3.52 2.18
N SER A 64 12.42 2.56 1.54
CA SER A 64 13.52 1.79 2.12
C SER A 64 14.82 1.99 1.35
N GLY A 65 15.92 2.21 2.09
CA GLY A 65 17.27 2.44 1.55
C GLY A 65 18.17 1.19 1.50
N MET A 66 17.61 -0.01 1.34
CA MET A 66 18.39 -1.26 1.25
C MET A 66 18.96 -1.46 -0.17
N ASP A 67 20.23 -1.13 -0.37
CA ASP A 67 20.99 -1.27 -1.64
C ASP A 67 20.38 -0.54 -2.85
N GLY A 68 19.59 0.48 -2.57
CA GLY A 68 18.85 1.31 -3.51
C GLY A 68 17.69 1.96 -2.76
N THR A 69 17.01 2.91 -3.39
CA THR A 69 15.77 3.46 -2.85
C THR A 69 14.61 2.70 -3.47
N ILE A 70 13.82 2.02 -2.65
CA ILE A 70 12.56 1.42 -3.06
C ILE A 70 11.46 2.20 -2.40
N THR A 71 10.53 2.71 -3.21
CA THR A 71 9.35 3.42 -2.72
C THR A 71 8.11 2.61 -3.02
N THR A 72 7.23 2.50 -2.04
CA THR A 72 5.87 2.00 -2.23
C THR A 72 4.88 2.90 -1.51
N THR A 73 3.79 3.21 -2.19
CA THR A 73 2.73 4.08 -1.66
C THR A 73 1.44 3.28 -1.59
N VAL A 74 0.80 3.28 -0.43
CA VAL A 74 -0.54 2.72 -0.20
C VAL A 74 -1.54 3.87 -0.24
N HIS A 75 -2.51 3.79 -1.14
CA HIS A 75 -3.62 4.74 -1.28
C HIS A 75 -4.87 4.15 -0.63
N LEU A 76 -5.57 4.98 0.14
CA LEU A 76 -6.79 4.60 0.85
C LEU A 76 -7.95 5.47 0.36
N GLN A 77 -9.02 4.83 -0.09
CA GLN A 77 -10.13 5.51 -0.73
C GLN A 77 -11.46 4.87 -0.35
N GLU A 78 -12.42 5.68 0.08
CA GLU A 78 -13.80 5.24 0.14
C GLU A 78 -14.30 4.78 -1.24
N TYR A 79 -15.06 3.69 -1.25
CA TYR A 79 -15.79 3.19 -2.40
C TYR A 79 -17.19 2.76 -1.94
N GLY A 80 -18.06 3.75 -1.72
CA GLY A 80 -19.36 3.54 -1.09
C GLY A 80 -19.21 3.09 0.36
N THR A 81 -19.86 1.98 0.74
CA THR A 81 -19.72 1.39 2.08
C THR A 81 -18.41 0.62 2.27
N SER A 82 -17.58 0.52 1.24
CA SER A 82 -16.32 -0.22 1.24
C SER A 82 -15.10 0.71 1.25
N LEU A 83 -13.95 0.18 1.64
CA LEU A 83 -12.65 0.84 1.52
C LEU A 83 -11.85 0.17 0.39
N PHE A 84 -11.48 0.94 -0.62
CA PHE A 84 -10.50 0.56 -1.62
C PHE A 84 -9.09 0.90 -1.12
N ILE A 85 -8.20 -0.09 -1.20
CA ILE A 85 -6.80 0.00 -0.80
C ILE A 85 -5.97 -0.37 -2.02
N GLY A 86 -5.19 0.57 -2.54
CA GLY A 86 -4.30 0.33 -3.67
C GLY A 86 -2.85 0.58 -3.28
N ARG A 87 -1.96 -0.41 -3.41
CA ARG A 87 -0.52 -0.24 -3.23
C ARG A 87 0.15 -0.11 -4.59
N ALA A 88 0.82 1.02 -4.82
CA ALA A 88 1.76 1.21 -5.91
C ALA A 88 3.19 0.95 -5.43
N ALA A 89 4.01 0.28 -6.22
CA ALA A 89 5.45 0.23 -6.04
C ALA A 89 6.18 0.60 -7.33
N GLU A 90 7.37 1.18 -7.20
CA GLU A 90 8.23 1.40 -8.36
C GLU A 90 8.52 0.07 -9.06
N SER A 91 8.43 0.06 -10.39
CA SER A 91 8.79 -1.11 -11.20
C SER A 91 10.25 -1.49 -10.93
N GLU A 92 10.48 -2.79 -10.73
CA GLU A 92 11.79 -3.37 -10.45
C GLU A 92 12.72 -3.30 -11.68
N HIS A 93 13.20 -2.12 -12.04
CA HIS A 93 14.27 -1.95 -13.03
C HIS A 93 15.66 -2.14 -12.39
N GLN A 94 15.81 -3.16 -11.54
CA GLN A 94 17.06 -3.43 -10.81
C GLN A 94 17.87 -4.54 -11.50
N SER A 95 19.08 -4.21 -11.95
CA SER A 95 19.99 -5.15 -12.62
C SER A 95 20.55 -6.25 -11.71
N ASN A 96 20.51 -6.06 -10.38
CA ASN A 96 21.10 -6.97 -9.39
C ASN A 96 20.04 -7.83 -8.67
N TYR A 97 20.26 -9.15 -8.63
CA TYR A 97 19.41 -10.14 -7.95
C TYR A 97 19.15 -9.82 -6.47
N TYR A 98 20.16 -9.44 -5.69
CA TYR A 98 20.00 -9.13 -4.26
C TYR A 98 19.08 -7.94 -4.03
N LYS A 99 19.14 -6.93 -4.91
CA LYS A 99 18.28 -5.75 -4.84
C LYS A 99 16.83 -6.10 -5.12
N ARG A 100 16.57 -6.99 -6.10
CA ARG A 100 15.23 -7.52 -6.35
C ARG A 100 14.68 -8.28 -5.13
N MET A 101 15.49 -9.13 -4.51
CA MET A 101 15.08 -9.84 -3.29
C MET A 101 14.78 -8.90 -2.12
N ALA A 102 15.58 -7.83 -1.95
CA ALA A 102 15.31 -6.81 -0.93
C ALA A 102 14.02 -6.03 -1.21
N SER A 103 13.76 -5.67 -2.48
CA SER A 103 12.47 -5.09 -2.91
C SER A 103 11.31 -6.01 -2.60
N SER A 104 11.40 -7.28 -3.02
CA SER A 104 10.35 -8.27 -2.79
C SER A 104 10.07 -8.45 -1.29
N ALA A 105 11.11 -8.49 -0.44
CA ALA A 105 10.95 -8.60 1.01
C ALA A 105 10.25 -7.37 1.63
N LEU A 106 10.54 -6.16 1.14
CA LEU A 106 9.83 -4.95 1.55
C LEU A 106 8.36 -5.02 1.15
N LEU A 107 8.07 -5.32 -0.12
CA LEU A 107 6.71 -5.36 -0.65
C LEU A 107 5.87 -6.42 0.06
N GLU A 108 6.42 -7.62 0.26
CA GLU A 108 5.78 -8.69 1.02
C GLU A 108 5.48 -8.25 2.47
N THR A 109 6.42 -7.54 3.10
CA THR A 109 6.22 -7.03 4.46
C THR A 109 5.09 -6.00 4.51
N VAL A 110 5.03 -5.07 3.54
CA VAL A 110 3.98 -4.07 3.44
C VAL A 110 2.62 -4.74 3.18
N ASP A 111 2.54 -5.68 2.24
CA ASP A 111 1.31 -6.41 1.91
C ASP A 111 0.80 -7.21 3.10
N ARG A 112 1.69 -7.84 3.87
CA ARG A 112 1.32 -8.49 5.13
C ARG A 112 0.77 -7.48 6.15
N CYS A 113 1.39 -6.31 6.30
CA CYS A 113 0.90 -5.28 7.23
C CYS A 113 -0.48 -4.75 6.81
N ILE A 114 -0.73 -4.58 5.51
CA ILE A 114 -2.06 -4.22 4.98
C ILE A 114 -3.06 -5.30 5.37
N ARG A 115 -2.78 -6.58 5.07
CA ARG A 115 -3.69 -7.69 5.37
C ARG A 115 -3.97 -7.82 6.87
N GLU A 116 -2.95 -7.72 7.73
CA GLU A 116 -3.13 -7.72 9.18
C GLU A 116 -3.98 -6.55 9.66
N THR A 117 -3.81 -5.37 9.08
CA THR A 117 -4.64 -4.20 9.41
C THR A 117 -6.08 -4.44 8.99
N ILE A 118 -6.32 -5.01 7.80
CA ILE A 118 -7.67 -5.38 7.36
C ILE A 118 -8.31 -6.37 8.34
N LEU A 119 -7.61 -7.46 8.66
CA LEU A 119 -8.09 -8.49 9.59
C LEU A 119 -8.36 -7.93 11.00
N HIS A 120 -7.59 -6.93 11.44
CA HIS A 120 -7.84 -6.25 12.71
C HIS A 120 -9.21 -5.54 12.73
N PHE A 121 -9.58 -4.89 11.62
CA PHE A 121 -10.84 -4.15 11.54
C PHE A 121 -12.05 -5.05 11.26
N THR A 122 -11.88 -6.07 10.43
CA THR A 122 -13.01 -6.84 9.90
C THR A 122 -13.09 -8.27 10.38
N GLY A 123 -12.09 -8.78 11.10
CA GLY A 123 -11.96 -10.19 11.46
C GLY A 123 -11.75 -11.05 10.21
N GLU A 124 -12.84 -11.47 9.58
CA GLU A 124 -12.87 -12.29 8.34
C GLU A 124 -13.80 -11.71 7.25
N ALA A 125 -14.25 -10.44 7.35
CA ALA A 125 -15.18 -9.90 6.36
C ALA A 125 -14.63 -9.96 4.92
N ALA A 126 -15.53 -9.84 3.93
CA ALA A 126 -15.24 -10.01 2.51
C ALA A 126 -14.09 -9.10 2.02
N ILE A 127 -12.87 -9.63 2.04
CA ILE A 127 -11.71 -9.05 1.38
C ILE A 127 -11.75 -9.52 -0.07
N GLN A 128 -11.99 -8.60 -1.00
CA GLN A 128 -11.85 -8.89 -2.42
C GLN A 128 -10.47 -8.43 -2.86
N THR A 129 -9.59 -9.37 -3.23
CA THR A 129 -8.33 -9.02 -3.91
C THR A 129 -8.69 -8.59 -5.33
N LEU A 130 -8.22 -7.42 -5.73
CA LEU A 130 -8.53 -6.85 -7.04
C LEU A 130 -7.44 -7.25 -8.02
N THR A 131 -7.84 -7.88 -9.12
CA THR A 131 -7.00 -8.10 -10.28
C THR A 131 -7.41 -7.09 -11.35
N ASP A 132 -6.44 -6.49 -12.04
CA ASP A 132 -6.79 -5.67 -13.18
C ASP A 132 -7.46 -6.50 -14.29
N ARG A 133 -8.09 -5.83 -15.27
CA ARG A 133 -8.73 -6.52 -16.40
C ARG A 133 -7.76 -7.33 -17.29
N GLN A 134 -6.45 -7.21 -17.05
CA GLN A 134 -5.39 -7.92 -17.78
C GLN A 134 -4.89 -9.14 -16.98
N GLY A 135 -5.52 -9.46 -15.85
CA GLY A 135 -5.16 -10.60 -15.01
C GLY A 135 -3.90 -10.36 -14.17
N ARG A 136 -3.41 -9.13 -14.10
CA ARG A 136 -2.27 -8.76 -13.25
C ARG A 136 -2.81 -8.39 -11.87
N VAL A 137 -2.29 -9.08 -10.86
CA VAL A 137 -2.49 -8.72 -9.43
C VAL A 137 -1.59 -7.55 -9.11
#